data_AF-A0A8B6CV67-F1
#
_entry.id   AF-A0A8B6CV67-F1
#
_cell.length_a   1.000
_cell.length_b   1.000
_cell.length_c   1.000
_cell.angle_alpha   90.00
_cell.angle_beta   90.00
_cell.angle_gamma   90.00
#
_symmetry.space_group_name_H-M   'P 1'
#
loop_
_entity.id
_entity.type
_entity.pdbx_description
1 polymer ?
#
loop_
_entity_poly.entity_id
_entity_poly.type
_entity_poly.pdbx_seq_one_letter_code
_entity_poly.pdbx_strand_id
1 'polypeptide(L)'
;MSAAHCVNIQRGTFELSEKYEKEANRYFDFLKSYRTRESESEHASFKVSFYALKAKISVVKQHLSELLPRRSIENSERTHKSRSSQQSSRHTVSTRHSSLSAQSEILKQTVKLETAKTRLKYAKEEAELLHREATLKAEKNVLAMKRDVDEAESGLQAVKKALDFDLKDYGESYEPPLH
;
A
#
# COMPACT_ATOMS: atom_id res chain seq x y z
N MET A 1 -13.34 -20.80 -9.97
CA MET A 1 -12.52 -19.66 -10.42
C MET A 1 -11.77 -20.07 -11.70
N SER A 2 -11.80 -19.25 -12.75
CA SER A 2 -11.11 -19.55 -14.03
C SER A 2 -9.60 -19.38 -13.88
N ALA A 3 -8.80 -20.22 -14.53
CA ALA A 3 -7.33 -20.13 -14.52
C ALA A 3 -6.82 -18.74 -14.99
N ALA A 4 -7.55 -18.09 -15.90
CA ALA A 4 -7.25 -16.73 -16.34
C ALA A 4 -7.36 -15.68 -15.21
N HIS A 5 -8.28 -15.89 -14.26
CA HIS A 5 -8.47 -15.01 -13.11
C HIS A 5 -7.32 -15.17 -12.10
N CYS A 6 -6.86 -16.40 -11.86
CA CYS A 6 -5.69 -16.66 -11.01
C CYS A 6 -4.41 -16.06 -11.61
N VAL A 7 -4.20 -16.16 -12.93
CA VAL A 7 -3.05 -15.56 -13.62
C VAL A 7 -3.05 -14.04 -13.54
N ASN A 8 -4.23 -13.39 -13.62
CA ASN A 8 -4.33 -11.94 -13.50
C ASN A 8 -4.11 -11.45 -12.06
N ILE A 9 -4.64 -12.17 -11.07
CA ILE A 9 -4.37 -11.89 -9.64
C ILE A 9 -2.89 -12.08 -9.33
N GLN A 10 -2.28 -13.14 -9.87
CA GLN A 10 -0.85 -13.37 -9.73
C GLN A 10 -0.08 -12.21 -10.34
N ARG A 11 -0.29 -11.87 -11.61
CA ARG A 11 0.43 -10.76 -12.26
C ARG A 11 0.30 -9.43 -11.50
N GLY A 12 -0.92 -9.06 -11.09
CA GLY A 12 -1.17 -7.83 -10.34
C GLY A 12 -0.50 -7.81 -8.95
N THR A 13 -0.51 -8.94 -8.23
CA THR A 13 0.17 -9.04 -6.93
C THR A 13 1.68 -9.01 -7.04
N PHE A 14 2.24 -9.54 -8.13
CA PHE A 14 3.68 -9.46 -8.41
C PHE A 14 4.11 -8.04 -8.79
N GLU A 15 3.39 -7.36 -9.68
CA GLU A 15 3.68 -5.97 -10.07
C GLU A 15 3.55 -5.00 -8.89
N LEU A 16 2.53 -5.16 -8.05
CA LEU A 16 2.33 -4.32 -6.87
C LEU A 16 3.43 -4.56 -5.83
N SER A 17 3.86 -5.82 -5.64
CA SER A 17 4.99 -6.17 -4.78
C SER A 17 6.30 -5.53 -5.24
N GLU A 18 6.56 -5.50 -6.54
CA GLU A 18 7.77 -4.87 -7.07
C GLU A 18 7.75 -3.34 -6.95
N LYS A 19 6.59 -2.71 -7.19
CA LYS A 19 6.42 -1.27 -6.98
C LYS A 19 6.63 -0.90 -5.51
N TYR A 20 6.03 -1.67 -4.60
CA TYR A 20 6.21 -1.48 -3.16
C TYR A 20 7.67 -1.65 -2.72
N GLU A 21 8.39 -2.65 -3.25
CA GLU A 21 9.80 -2.86 -2.94
C GLU A 21 10.69 -1.70 -3.44
N LYS A 22 10.42 -1.17 -4.64
CA LYS A 22 11.13 0.02 -5.15
C LYS A 22 10.92 1.24 -4.26
N GLU A 23 9.69 1.49 -3.82
CA GLU A 23 9.38 2.64 -2.97
C GLU A 23 9.91 2.48 -1.54
N ALA A 24 9.85 1.26 -1.00
CA ALA A 24 10.46 0.93 0.29
C ALA A 24 11.98 1.17 0.27
N ASN A 25 12.67 0.81 -0.82
CA ASN A 25 14.09 1.07 -0.98
C ASN A 25 14.42 2.57 -1.04
N ARG A 26 13.62 3.37 -1.76
CA ARG A 26 13.76 4.83 -1.76
C ARG A 26 13.60 5.43 -0.37
N TYR A 27 12.65 4.92 0.39
CA TYR A 27 12.43 5.37 1.76
C TYR A 27 13.55 4.93 2.71
N PHE A 28 14.13 3.72 2.53
CA PHE A 28 15.35 3.33 3.24
C PHE A 28 16.52 4.27 2.93
N ASP A 29 16.74 4.62 1.66
CA ASP A 29 17.79 5.55 1.25
C ASP A 29 17.56 6.96 1.83
N PHE A 30 16.30 7.41 1.82
CA PHE A 30 15.88 8.66 2.45
C PHE A 30 16.22 8.66 3.94
N LEU A 31 15.74 7.69 4.72
CA LEU A 31 16.01 7.60 6.16
C LEU A 31 17.50 7.53 6.46
N LYS A 32 18.27 6.77 5.67
CA LYS A 32 19.73 6.64 5.82
C LYS A 32 20.49 7.95 5.56
N SER A 33 19.90 8.88 4.79
CA SER A 33 20.52 10.18 4.48
C SER A 33 20.50 11.16 5.65
N TYR A 34 19.53 11.05 6.57
CA TYR A 34 19.38 11.97 7.71
C TYR A 34 20.33 11.68 8.87
N ARG A 35 20.73 10.41 9.07
CA ARG A 35 21.68 9.98 10.13
C ARG A 35 21.34 10.51 11.54
N THR A 36 20.05 10.66 11.84
CA THR A 36 19.54 11.01 13.16
C THR A 36 19.08 9.77 13.92
N ARG A 37 19.00 9.84 15.25
CA ARG A 37 18.51 8.74 16.08
C ARG A 37 17.06 8.37 15.74
N GLU A 38 16.27 9.37 15.39
CA GLU A 38 14.88 9.22 14.94
C GLU A 38 14.83 8.45 13.62
N SER A 39 15.69 8.82 12.66
CA SER A 39 15.76 8.14 11.36
C SER A 39 16.23 6.69 11.48
N GLU A 40 17.14 6.39 12.42
CA GLU A 40 17.59 5.01 12.70
C GLU A 40 16.49 4.17 13.34
N SER A 41 15.74 4.74 14.29
CA SER A 41 14.59 4.09 14.93
C SER A 41 13.48 3.81 13.92
N GLU A 42 13.15 4.78 13.07
CA GLU A 42 12.17 4.64 12.01
C GLU A 42 12.62 3.61 10.96
N HIS A 43 13.89 3.63 10.59
CA HIS A 43 14.48 2.65 9.68
C HIS A 43 14.38 1.23 10.24
N ALA A 44 14.69 1.02 11.53
CA ALA A 44 14.57 -0.28 12.18
C ALA A 44 13.11 -0.78 12.23
N SER A 45 12.18 0.08 12.62
CA SER A 45 10.74 -0.23 12.68
C SER A 45 10.16 -0.55 11.30
N PHE A 46 10.49 0.27 10.31
CA PHE A 46 10.05 0.08 8.93
C PHE A 46 10.63 -1.20 8.34
N LYS A 47 11.90 -1.52 8.62
CA LYS A 47 12.57 -2.75 8.17
C LYS A 47 11.86 -4.01 8.68
N VAL A 48 11.47 -4.05 9.95
CA VAL A 48 10.70 -5.19 10.51
C VAL A 48 9.37 -5.36 9.77
N SER A 49 8.64 -4.25 9.57
CA SER A 49 7.34 -4.25 8.89
C SER A 49 7.47 -4.69 7.42
N PHE A 50 8.49 -4.19 6.73
CA PHE A 50 8.80 -4.53 5.35
C PHE A 50 9.07 -6.03 5.15
N TYR A 51 9.94 -6.63 5.97
CA TYR A 51 10.22 -8.07 5.85
C TYR A 51 9.03 -8.94 6.25
N ALA A 52 8.24 -8.53 7.25
CA ALA A 52 7.01 -9.23 7.60
C ALA A 52 6.00 -9.24 6.44
N LEU A 53 5.86 -8.12 5.72
CA LEU A 53 5.02 -8.04 4.53
C LEU A 53 5.58 -8.88 3.38
N LYS A 54 6.90 -8.83 3.13
CA LYS A 54 7.57 -9.63 2.10
C LYS A 54 7.38 -11.13 2.34
N ALA A 55 7.45 -11.59 3.59
CA ALA A 55 7.16 -12.98 3.96
C ALA A 55 5.71 -13.38 3.63
N LYS A 56 4.73 -12.53 3.97
CA LYS A 56 3.31 -12.76 3.63
C LYS A 56 3.09 -12.84 2.12
N ILE A 57 3.69 -11.92 1.36
CA ILE A 57 3.64 -11.92 -0.11
C ILE A 57 4.27 -13.22 -0.65
N SER A 58 5.39 -13.66 -0.11
CA SER A 58 6.04 -14.91 -0.53
C SER A 58 5.14 -16.13 -0.34
N VAL A 59 4.43 -16.21 0.79
CA VAL A 59 3.45 -17.30 1.05
C VAL A 59 2.31 -17.26 0.04
N VAL A 60 1.80 -16.07 -0.28
CA VAL A 60 0.75 -15.91 -1.30
C VAL A 60 1.26 -16.31 -2.68
N LYS A 61 2.49 -15.89 -3.06
CA LYS A 61 3.13 -16.27 -4.33
C LYS A 61 3.28 -17.79 -4.45
N GLN A 62 3.75 -18.45 -3.40
CA GLN A 62 3.88 -19.90 -3.36
C GLN A 62 2.51 -20.57 -3.52
N HIS A 63 1.52 -20.14 -2.76
CA HIS A 63 0.17 -20.70 -2.84
C HIS A 63 -0.46 -20.52 -4.23
N LEU A 64 -0.29 -19.34 -4.85
CA LEU A 64 -0.76 -19.10 -6.22
C LEU A 64 -0.03 -19.96 -7.26
N SER A 65 1.26 -20.21 -7.08
CA SER A 65 2.04 -21.07 -7.97
C SER A 65 1.65 -22.56 -7.87
N GLU A 66 1.21 -23.01 -6.70
CA GLU A 66 0.71 -24.37 -6.47
C GLU A 66 -0.72 -24.58 -7.04
N LEU A 67 -1.52 -23.52 -7.09
CA LEU A 67 -2.90 -23.55 -7.57
C LEU A 67 -3.03 -23.46 -9.10
N LEU A 68 -2.00 -23.00 -9.81
CA LEU A 68 -1.99 -23.04 -11.26
C LEU A 68 -1.57 -24.45 -11.71
N PRO A 69 -2.35 -25.11 -12.59
CA PRO A 69 -1.85 -26.32 -13.25
C PRO A 69 -0.54 -25.93 -13.93
N ARG A 70 0.55 -26.65 -13.64
CA ARG A 70 1.74 -26.62 -14.50
C ARG A 70 1.25 -26.90 -15.91
N ARG A 71 1.01 -25.86 -16.71
CA ARG A 71 0.87 -25.98 -18.14
C ARG A 71 2.24 -26.42 -18.62
N SER A 72 2.42 -27.74 -18.65
CA SER A 72 3.35 -28.44 -19.51
C SER A 72 3.03 -28.00 -20.93
N ILE A 73 3.56 -26.84 -21.32
CA ILE A 73 3.62 -26.43 -22.71
C ILE A 73 4.72 -27.31 -23.32
N GLU A 74 4.23 -28.37 -23.96
CA GLU A 74 4.70 -28.92 -25.24
C GLU A 74 6.19 -29.25 -25.36
N ASN A 75 6.47 -30.56 -25.43
CA ASN A 75 6.84 -31.17 -26.71
C ASN A 75 6.64 -32.69 -26.63
N SER A 76 5.42 -33.12 -26.96
CA SER A 76 5.20 -34.45 -27.52
C SER A 76 5.28 -34.30 -29.03
N GLU A 77 6.45 -34.57 -29.61
CA GLU A 77 6.56 -35.18 -30.94
C GLU A 77 8.00 -35.60 -31.22
N ARG A 78 8.19 -36.92 -31.39
CA ARG A 78 9.12 -37.62 -32.31
C ARG A 78 10.63 -37.31 -32.17
N THR A 79 11.59 -38.22 -32.12
CA THR A 79 11.70 -39.65 -32.47
C THR A 79 13.15 -40.05 -32.17
N HIS A 80 13.36 -41.31 -31.75
CA HIS A 80 14.58 -42.13 -31.89
C HIS A 80 15.95 -41.65 -31.33
N LYS A 81 16.40 -42.32 -30.26
CA LYS A 81 17.69 -43.08 -30.14
C LYS A 81 17.85 -43.55 -28.68
N SER A 82 17.47 -44.78 -28.34
CA SER A 82 18.38 -45.93 -28.13
C SER A 82 19.68 -45.60 -27.38
N ARG A 83 19.82 -45.99 -26.09
CA ARG A 83 20.49 -47.24 -25.61
C ARG A 83 21.04 -47.11 -24.16
N SER A 84 20.77 -48.17 -23.37
CA SER A 84 21.51 -48.66 -22.17
C SER A 84 21.48 -47.78 -20.90
N SER A 85 21.38 -48.26 -19.67
CA SER A 85 21.75 -49.55 -19.07
C SER A 85 20.91 -49.82 -17.81
N GLN A 86 20.78 -51.11 -17.47
CA GLN A 86 20.17 -51.65 -16.26
C GLN A 86 20.77 -51.06 -14.97
N GLN A 87 19.96 -50.88 -13.91
CA GLN A 87 20.06 -51.77 -12.73
C GLN A 87 18.94 -51.57 -11.70
N SER A 88 18.52 -52.73 -11.20
CA SER A 88 17.50 -53.02 -10.20
C SER A 88 17.79 -52.41 -8.82
N SER A 89 16.76 -51.88 -8.15
CA SER A 89 16.43 -52.38 -6.81
C SER A 89 14.93 -52.22 -6.54
N ARG A 90 14.33 -53.32 -6.07
CA ARG A 90 12.94 -53.49 -5.67
C ARG A 90 12.88 -53.34 -4.16
N HIS A 91 11.81 -52.77 -3.60
CA HIS A 91 11.10 -53.10 -2.35
C HIS A 91 10.15 -51.94 -1.99
N THR A 92 8.84 -52.01 -2.30
CA THR A 92 7.70 -52.34 -1.39
C THR A 92 7.62 -51.50 -0.11
N VAL A 93 6.54 -50.71 0.07
CA VAL A 93 5.52 -50.83 1.15
C VAL A 93 4.47 -49.71 1.01
N SER A 94 3.21 -50.14 0.90
CA SER A 94 2.01 -49.33 1.05
C SER A 94 1.78 -48.99 2.52
N THR A 95 1.56 -47.72 2.88
CA THR A 95 1.01 -47.37 4.20
C THR A 95 -0.08 -46.31 4.06
N ARG A 96 -1.32 -46.72 4.34
CA ARG A 96 -2.51 -45.86 4.41
C ARG A 96 -2.50 -45.12 5.76
N HIS A 97 -2.38 -43.79 5.75
CA HIS A 97 -2.70 -42.92 6.90
C HIS A 97 -3.43 -41.66 6.39
N SER A 98 -4.76 -41.73 6.22
CA SER A 98 -5.55 -40.62 5.62
C SER A 98 -6.61 -39.99 6.54
N SER A 99 -6.74 -40.41 7.80
CA SER A 99 -7.84 -39.94 8.67
C SER A 99 -7.50 -38.69 9.51
N LEU A 100 -6.25 -38.52 9.96
CA LEU A 100 -5.81 -37.36 10.75
C LEU A 100 -5.65 -36.08 9.91
N SER A 101 -5.35 -36.21 8.61
CA SER A 101 -5.23 -35.09 7.67
C SER A 101 -6.57 -34.37 7.46
N ALA A 102 -7.66 -35.14 7.36
CA ALA A 102 -9.00 -34.62 7.09
C ALA A 102 -9.54 -33.75 8.24
N GLN A 103 -9.32 -34.14 9.50
CA GLN A 103 -9.74 -33.34 10.65
C GLN A 103 -8.97 -32.02 10.75
N SER A 104 -7.67 -32.02 10.43
CA SER A 104 -6.85 -30.79 10.37
C SER A 104 -7.33 -29.82 9.28
N GLU A 105 -7.77 -30.35 8.14
CA GLU A 105 -8.30 -29.53 7.04
C GLU A 105 -9.65 -28.89 7.39
N ILE A 106 -10.53 -29.62 8.09
CA ILE A 106 -11.82 -29.09 8.56
C ILE A 106 -11.59 -27.93 9.54
N LEU A 107 -10.70 -28.09 10.52
CA LEU A 107 -10.36 -27.00 11.46
C LEU A 107 -9.83 -25.76 10.74
N LYS A 108 -8.95 -25.93 9.73
CA LYS A 108 -8.45 -24.81 8.92
C LYS A 108 -9.57 -24.10 8.15
N GLN A 109 -10.56 -24.83 7.65
CA GLN A 109 -11.70 -24.25 6.94
C GLN A 109 -12.64 -23.50 7.89
N THR A 110 -12.91 -24.05 9.07
CA THR A 110 -13.73 -23.39 10.10
C THR A 110 -13.10 -22.07 10.54
N VAL A 111 -11.79 -22.05 10.82
CA VAL A 111 -11.08 -20.82 11.19
C VAL A 111 -11.12 -19.78 10.07
N LYS A 112 -10.94 -20.19 8.81
CA LYS A 112 -11.05 -19.29 7.64
C LYS A 112 -12.46 -18.70 7.49
N LEU A 113 -13.49 -19.51 7.76
CA LEU A 113 -14.87 -19.10 7.63
C LEU A 113 -15.28 -18.12 8.73
N GLU A 114 -14.87 -18.36 9.97
CA GLU A 114 -15.10 -17.43 11.07
C GLU A 114 -14.35 -16.11 10.87
N THR A 115 -13.09 -16.14 10.41
CA THR A 115 -12.37 -14.90 10.08
C THR A 115 -12.99 -14.13 8.91
N ALA A 116 -13.56 -14.81 7.91
CA ALA A 116 -14.28 -14.17 6.82
C ALA A 116 -15.59 -13.52 7.29
N LYS A 117 -16.34 -14.18 8.18
CA LYS A 117 -17.56 -13.62 8.79
C LYS A 117 -17.26 -12.37 9.59
N THR A 118 -16.21 -12.38 10.41
CA THR A 118 -15.80 -11.20 11.19
C THR A 118 -15.43 -10.04 10.26
N ARG A 119 -14.66 -10.29 9.19
CA ARG A 119 -14.31 -9.25 8.21
C ARG A 119 -15.54 -8.67 7.51
N LEU A 120 -16.48 -9.52 7.10
CA LEU A 120 -17.72 -9.07 6.46
C LEU A 120 -18.55 -8.19 7.39
N LYS A 121 -18.59 -8.53 8.69
CA LYS A 121 -19.33 -7.77 9.70
C LYS A 121 -18.87 -6.31 9.79
N TYR A 122 -17.56 -6.08 9.69
CA TYR A 122 -16.98 -4.73 9.82
C TYR A 122 -16.71 -4.03 8.50
N ALA A 123 -16.78 -4.72 7.35
CA ALA A 123 -16.47 -4.15 6.04
C ALA A 123 -17.35 -2.94 5.66
N LYS A 124 -18.64 -2.95 6.03
CA LYS A 124 -19.54 -1.81 5.78
C LYS A 124 -19.18 -0.61 6.66
N GLU A 125 -18.88 -0.86 7.93
CA GLU A 125 -18.51 0.17 8.89
C GLU A 125 -17.16 0.81 8.56
N GLU A 126 -16.17 0.01 8.13
CA GLU A 126 -14.89 0.51 7.63
C GLU A 126 -15.04 1.39 6.38
N ALA A 127 -15.90 1.00 5.43
CA ALA A 127 -16.16 1.78 4.23
C ALA A 127 -16.84 3.12 4.54
N GLU A 128 -17.80 3.13 5.47
CA GLU A 128 -18.45 4.36 5.93
C GLU A 128 -17.48 5.29 6.68
N LEU A 129 -16.60 4.75 7.52
CA LEU A 129 -15.57 5.53 8.21
C LEU A 129 -14.61 6.19 7.22
N LEU A 130 -14.14 5.44 6.22
CA LEU A 130 -13.28 5.99 5.16
C LEU A 130 -13.96 7.11 4.37
N HIS A 131 -15.25 6.96 4.06
CA HIS A 131 -16.00 8.01 3.37
C HIS A 131 -16.13 9.26 4.24
N ARG A 132 -16.46 9.11 5.53
CA ARG A 132 -16.55 10.25 6.47
C ARG A 132 -15.20 10.97 6.64
N GLU A 133 -14.10 10.22 6.72
CA GLU A 133 -12.76 10.79 6.82
C GLU A 133 -12.39 11.61 5.58
N ALA A 134 -12.73 11.11 4.38
CA ALA A 134 -12.53 11.85 3.14
C ALA A 134 -13.36 13.15 3.09
N THR A 135 -14.62 13.11 3.54
CA THR A 135 -15.48 14.29 3.63
C THR A 135 -14.91 15.33 4.61
N LEU A 136 -14.54 14.91 5.82
CA LEU A 136 -13.95 15.81 6.83
C LEU A 136 -12.64 16.45 6.34
N LYS A 137 -11.82 15.68 5.60
CA LYS A 137 -10.60 16.22 4.99
C LYS A 137 -10.89 17.29 3.95
N ALA A 138 -11.92 17.08 3.12
CA ALA A 138 -12.35 18.09 2.14
C ALA A 138 -12.87 19.35 2.83
N GLU A 139 -13.70 19.20 3.87
CA GLU A 139 -14.23 20.33 4.66
C GLU A 139 -13.12 21.14 5.33
N LYS A 140 -12.12 20.47 5.90
CA LYS A 140 -10.95 21.12 6.51
C LYS A 140 -10.18 21.96 5.50
N ASN A 141 -10.00 21.46 4.28
CA ASN A 141 -9.34 22.21 3.21
C ASN A 141 -10.15 23.45 2.80
N VAL A 142 -11.48 23.31 2.68
CA VAL A 142 -12.36 24.45 2.37
C VAL A 142 -12.28 25.52 3.45
N LEU A 143 -12.26 25.14 4.73
CA LEU A 143 -12.11 26.08 5.84
C LEU A 143 -10.76 26.80 5.83
N ALA A 144 -9.67 26.09 5.53
CA ALA A 144 -8.35 26.70 5.39
C ALA A 144 -8.35 27.75 4.27
N MET A 145 -8.89 27.41 3.09
CA MET A 145 -9.00 28.35 1.98
C MET A 145 -9.86 29.57 2.31
N LYS A 146 -10.97 29.40 3.03
CA LYS A 146 -11.80 30.54 3.47
C LYS A 146 -11.02 31.48 4.38
N ARG A 147 -10.32 30.93 5.38
CA ARG A 147 -9.50 31.74 6.28
C ARG A 147 -8.41 32.50 5.51
N ASP A 148 -7.72 31.84 4.59
CA ASP A 148 -6.66 32.48 3.81
C ASP A 148 -7.22 33.61 2.93
N VAL A 149 -8.45 33.47 2.41
CA VAL A 149 -9.17 34.55 1.70
C VAL A 149 -9.51 35.70 2.65
N ASP A 150 -10.10 35.41 3.82
CA ASP A 150 -10.48 36.44 4.80
C ASP A 150 -9.25 37.23 5.30
N GLU A 151 -8.12 36.55 5.52
CA GLU A 151 -6.84 37.17 5.89
C GLU A 151 -6.30 38.07 4.76
N ALA A 152 -6.38 37.61 3.51
CA ALA A 152 -5.98 38.40 2.34
C ALA A 152 -6.87 39.64 2.14
N GLU A 153 -8.19 39.50 2.33
CA GLU A 153 -9.13 40.62 2.26
C GLU A 153 -8.87 41.65 3.37
N SER A 154 -8.62 41.19 4.60
CA SER A 154 -8.27 42.06 5.72
C SER A 154 -6.96 42.82 5.46
N GLY A 155 -5.94 42.10 4.96
CA GLY A 155 -4.66 42.71 4.54
C GLY A 155 -4.85 43.77 3.46
N LEU A 156 -5.67 43.49 2.44
CA LEU A 156 -5.99 44.44 1.39
C LEU A 156 -6.71 45.68 1.93
N GLN A 157 -7.65 45.52 2.86
CA GLN A 157 -8.32 46.64 3.51
C GLN A 157 -7.36 47.48 4.35
N ALA A 158 -6.42 46.86 5.07
CA ALA A 158 -5.41 47.57 5.84
C ALA A 158 -4.49 48.40 4.93
N VAL A 159 -4.05 47.84 3.79
CA VAL A 159 -3.26 48.57 2.79
C VAL A 159 -4.05 49.74 2.21
N LYS A 160 -5.32 49.55 1.85
CA LYS A 160 -6.18 50.65 1.38
C LYS A 160 -6.28 51.79 2.40
N LYS A 161 -6.51 51.47 3.68
CA LYS A 161 -6.58 52.47 4.75
C LYS A 161 -5.26 53.22 4.95
N ALA A 162 -4.12 52.54 4.84
CA ALA A 162 -2.81 53.19 4.94
C ALA A 162 -2.57 54.17 3.79
N LEU A 163 -2.91 53.78 2.56
CA LEU A 163 -2.82 54.64 1.39
C LEU A 163 -3.78 55.85 1.47
N ASP A 164 -4.98 55.66 2.04
CA ASP A 164 -5.93 56.75 2.27
C ASP A 164 -5.47 57.73 3.38
N PHE A 165 -4.62 57.28 4.31
CA PHE A 165 -4.01 58.13 5.34
C PHE A 165 -2.92 59.04 4.75
N ASP A 166 -2.07 58.51 3.87
CA ASP A 166 -1.03 59.29 3.19
C ASP A 166 -1.59 60.40 2.29
N LEU A 167 -2.82 60.28 1.80
CA LEU A 167 -3.46 61.30 0.97
C LEU A 167 -4.07 62.48 1.75
N LYS A 168 -4.30 62.33 3.06
CA LYS A 168 -4.90 63.39 3.89
C LYS A 168 -3.87 64.29 4.58
N ASP A 169 -2.64 63.81 4.77
CA ASP A 169 -1.60 64.55 5.51
C ASP A 169 -0.84 65.60 4.68
N TYR A 170 -1.03 65.63 3.35
CA TYR A 170 -0.44 66.64 2.46
C TYR A 170 -1.37 67.81 2.12
N GLY A 171 -2.52 67.93 2.82
CA GLY A 171 -3.53 68.96 2.56
C GLY A 171 -3.39 70.25 3.38
N GLU A 172 -2.54 70.30 4.42
CA GLU A 172 -2.33 71.53 5.19
C GLU A 172 -1.23 72.38 4.53
N SER A 173 -1.68 73.46 3.89
CA SER A 173 -0.85 74.49 3.27
C SER A 173 0.12 75.08 4.29
N TYR A 174 1.41 74.85 4.09
CA TYR A 174 2.48 75.56 4.78
C TYR A 174 2.42 77.06 4.44
N GLU A 175 1.98 77.89 5.38
CA GLU A 175 2.20 79.34 5.32
C GLU A 175 3.61 79.66 5.85
N PRO A 176 4.50 80.23 5.04
CA PRO A 176 5.83 80.62 5.49
C PRO A 176 5.75 81.83 6.45
N PRO A 177 6.65 81.92 7.46
CA PRO A 177 6.65 83.03 8.40
C PRO A 177 6.93 84.36 7.68
N LEU A 178 6.08 85.37 7.90
CA LEU A 178 6.32 86.73 7.46
C LEU A 178 7.40 87.37 8.36
N HIS A 179 8.48 87.83 7.71
CA HIS A 179 9.55 88.62 8.33
C HIS A 179 9.09 90.04 8.68
#